data_AF-A0A099JN08-F1
#
_entry.id   AF-A0A099JN08-F1
#
_cell.length_a   1.000
_cell.length_b   1.000
_cell.length_c   1.000
_cell.angle_alpha   90.00
_cell.angle_beta   90.00
_cell.angle_gamma   90.00
#
_symmetry.space_group_name_H-M   'P 1'
#
loop_
_entity.id
_entity.type
_entity.pdbx_description
1 polymer ?
#
loop_
_entity_poly.entity_id
_entity_poly.type
_entity_poly.pdbx_seq_one_letter_code
_entity_poly.pdbx_strand_id
1 'polypeptide(L)'
;MALSFLQYSKGINPELTSQAVILVCTVMICVGLLEELIFRGILFQAIISRGTVIRAIYLCGFTFRFGHVVNLLRGYSPVDQLIQLVAAIAIGVTLGYCVAITRSILPGVLFHILFNVSGSLTNHDPLWDTVLVALMVVVLVPYIAYLHRVLSRLPHLDDEKRAVLATAAPTT
;
A
#
# COMPACT_ATOMS: atom_id res chain seq x y z
N MET A 1 6.45 1.40 -8.11
CA MET A 1 7.92 1.26 -8.01
C MET A 1 8.67 2.29 -8.86
N ALA A 2 8.42 2.43 -10.16
CA ALA A 2 9.17 3.39 -11.00
C ALA A 2 9.14 4.83 -10.47
N LEU A 3 7.97 5.28 -9.98
CA LEU A 3 7.80 6.64 -9.44
C LEU A 3 8.65 6.91 -8.18
N SER A 4 9.03 5.89 -7.43
CA SER A 4 9.89 6.02 -6.24
C SER A 4 11.27 6.56 -6.61
N PHE A 5 11.78 6.22 -7.80
CA PHE A 5 13.08 6.71 -8.26
C PHE A 5 13.09 8.21 -8.59
N LEU A 6 11.92 8.81 -8.89
CA LEU A 6 11.83 10.24 -9.11
C LEU A 6 12.17 11.05 -7.86
N GLN A 7 12.11 10.46 -6.67
CA GLN A 7 12.52 11.15 -5.44
C GLN A 7 14.00 11.53 -5.45
N TYR A 8 14.86 10.79 -6.14
CA TYR A 8 16.28 11.12 -6.27
C TYR A 8 16.54 12.39 -7.11
N SER A 9 15.54 12.88 -7.85
CA SER A 9 15.65 14.19 -8.53
C SER A 9 15.76 15.36 -7.53
N LYS A 10 15.31 15.17 -6.29
CA LYS A 10 15.50 16.12 -5.17
C LYS A 10 16.95 16.13 -4.66
N GLY A 11 17.80 15.20 -5.10
CA GLY A 11 19.13 14.97 -4.55
C GLY A 11 19.10 14.15 -3.25
N ILE A 12 20.24 13.53 -2.93
CA ILE A 12 20.45 12.84 -1.65
C ILE A 12 20.65 13.89 -0.57
N ASN A 13 20.06 13.68 0.61
CA ASN A 13 20.22 14.59 1.74
C ASN A 13 21.69 14.60 2.21
N PRO A 14 22.41 15.74 2.09
CA PRO A 14 23.84 15.82 2.41
C PRO A 14 24.11 15.75 3.92
N GLU A 15 23.10 15.94 4.77
CA GLU A 15 23.23 15.87 6.23
C GLU A 15 23.28 14.42 6.75
N LEU A 16 23.01 13.43 5.90
CA LEU A 16 23.02 12.02 6.28
C LEU A 16 24.45 11.47 6.40
N THR A 17 24.83 11.07 7.60
CA THR A 17 26.05 10.29 7.84
C THR A 17 25.89 8.85 7.34
N SER A 18 26.99 8.14 7.08
CA SER A 18 26.93 6.72 6.69
C SER A 18 26.20 5.84 7.72
N GLN A 19 26.35 6.15 9.01
CA GLN A 19 25.63 5.47 10.09
C GLN A 19 24.12 5.76 10.01
N ALA A 20 23.73 7.01 9.74
CA ALA A 20 22.34 7.39 9.56
C ALA A 20 21.72 6.68 8.34
N VAL A 21 22.46 6.56 7.22
CA VAL A 21 21.99 5.84 6.03
C VAL A 21 21.71 4.36 6.34
N ILE A 22 22.63 3.66 7.01
CA ILE A 22 22.45 2.25 7.39
C ILE A 22 21.24 2.09 8.32
N LEU A 23 21.11 2.98 9.31
CA LEU A 23 20.01 2.97 10.25
C LEU A 23 18.67 3.21 9.53
N VAL A 24 18.59 4.23 8.68
CA VAL A 24 17.39 4.56 7.89
C VAL A 24 16.99 3.38 7.01
N CYS A 25 17.92 2.79 6.26
CA CYS A 25 17.63 1.63 5.44
C CYS A 25 17.09 0.46 6.27
N THR A 26 17.71 0.17 7.41
CA THR A 26 17.27 -0.92 8.30
C THR A 26 15.87 -0.67 8.84
N VAL A 27 15.61 0.54 9.35
CA VAL A 27 14.30 0.92 9.89
C VAL A 27 13.23 0.87 8.79
N MET A 28 13.50 1.40 7.60
CA MET A 28 12.52 1.40 6.50
C MET A 28 12.25 0.01 5.94
N ILE A 29 13.23 -0.91 6.00
CA ILE A 29 13.01 -2.33 5.72
C ILE A 29 12.03 -2.94 6.72
N CYS A 30 12.26 -2.72 8.02
CA CYS A 30 11.38 -3.20 9.06
C CYS A 30 9.97 -2.60 8.96
N VAL A 31 9.86 -1.29 8.68
CA VAL A 31 8.58 -0.59 8.51
C VAL A 31 7.82 -1.17 7.33
N GLY A 32 8.44 -1.33 6.15
CA GLY A 32 7.75 -1.88 4.99
C GLY A 32 7.29 -3.32 5.18
N LEU A 33 8.08 -4.15 5.87
CA LEU A 33 7.65 -5.49 6.27
C LEU A 33 6.48 -5.46 7.25
N LEU A 34 6.55 -4.61 8.27
CA LEU A 34 5.53 -4.51 9.31
C LEU A 34 4.20 -3.99 8.77
N GLU A 35 4.24 -2.97 7.90
CA GLU A 35 3.07 -2.46 7.19
C GLU A 35 2.36 -3.58 6.44
N GLU A 36 3.07 -4.34 5.61
CA GLU A 36 2.44 -5.44 4.88
C GLU A 36 1.99 -6.60 5.78
N LEU A 37 2.77 -6.95 6.80
CA LEU A 37 2.41 -8.03 7.73
C LEU A 37 1.13 -7.69 8.49
N ILE A 38 1.00 -6.47 9.01
CA ILE A 38 -0.19 -6.04 9.74
C ILE A 38 -1.39 -5.94 8.80
N PHE A 39 -1.27 -5.20 7.70
CA PHE A 39 -2.43 -4.87 6.87
C PHE A 39 -2.82 -5.99 5.91
N ARG A 40 -1.87 -6.67 5.27
CA ARG A 40 -2.12 -7.68 4.23
C ARG A 40 -1.89 -9.11 4.71
N GLY A 41 -1.08 -9.30 5.75
CA GLY A 41 -0.93 -10.57 6.44
C GLY A 41 -2.05 -10.85 7.43
N ILE A 42 -2.20 -9.99 8.45
CA ILE A 42 -3.10 -10.24 9.58
C ILE A 42 -4.51 -9.68 9.30
N LEU A 43 -4.64 -8.38 9.08
CA LEU A 43 -5.94 -7.71 8.96
C LEU A 43 -6.73 -8.22 7.76
N PHE A 44 -6.07 -8.36 6.61
CA PHE A 44 -6.70 -8.86 5.38
C PHE A 44 -7.30 -10.26 5.57
N GLN A 45 -6.56 -11.18 6.20
CA GLN A 45 -7.03 -12.53 6.47
C GLN A 45 -8.16 -12.54 7.52
N ALA A 46 -8.06 -11.70 8.55
CA ALA A 46 -9.11 -11.54 9.54
C ALA A 46 -10.43 -11.08 8.89
N ILE A 47 -10.38 -10.15 7.93
CA ILE A 47 -11.57 -9.68 7.22
C ILE A 47 -12.13 -10.74 6.27
N ILE A 48 -11.28 -11.44 5.51
CA ILE A 48 -11.72 -12.52 4.60
C ILE A 48 -12.42 -13.63 5.37
N SER A 49 -11.94 -13.98 6.57
CA SER A 49 -12.56 -15.05 7.38
C SER A 49 -14.05 -14.81 7.71
N ARG A 50 -14.56 -13.59 7.53
CA ARG A 50 -15.95 -13.19 7.82
C ARG A 50 -16.60 -12.39 6.69
N GLY A 51 -15.99 -12.34 5.51
CA GLY A 51 -16.35 -11.38 4.48
C GLY A 51 -15.93 -11.81 3.09
N THR A 52 -15.82 -10.85 2.18
CA THR A 52 -15.37 -11.10 0.80
C THR A 52 -13.98 -10.52 0.60
N VAL A 53 -13.23 -11.09 -0.36
CA VAL A 53 -11.92 -10.57 -0.79
C VAL A 53 -11.99 -9.07 -1.11
N ILE A 54 -13.04 -8.64 -1.83
CA ILE A 54 -13.24 -7.22 -2.16
C ILE A 54 -13.40 -6.35 -0.90
N ARG A 55 -14.17 -6.81 0.09
CA ARG A 55 -14.30 -6.08 1.37
C ARG A 55 -12.95 -5.97 2.08
N ALA A 56 -12.16 -7.04 2.11
CA ALA A 56 -10.83 -7.02 2.71
C ALA A 56 -9.89 -6.03 2.02
N ILE A 57 -9.87 -6.00 0.69
CA ILE A 57 -9.06 -5.05 -0.10
C ILE A 57 -9.36 -3.60 0.30
N TYR A 58 -10.64 -3.20 0.27
CA TYR A 58 -11.01 -1.81 0.53
C TYR A 58 -10.87 -1.42 2.00
N LEU A 59 -11.23 -2.32 2.93
CA LEU A 59 -11.13 -2.02 4.36
C LEU A 59 -9.67 -1.92 4.81
N CYS A 60 -8.80 -2.83 4.36
CA CYS A 60 -7.36 -2.71 4.61
C CYS A 60 -6.80 -1.40 4.05
N GLY A 61 -7.14 -1.05 2.81
CA GLY A 61 -6.71 0.21 2.20
C GLY A 61 -7.19 1.45 2.95
N PHE A 62 -8.45 1.45 3.42
CA PHE A 62 -8.98 2.55 4.20
C PHE A 62 -8.31 2.67 5.57
N THR A 63 -8.06 1.55 6.25
CA THR A 63 -7.36 1.56 7.55
C THR A 63 -5.90 1.96 7.41
N PHE A 64 -5.26 1.64 6.28
CA PHE A 64 -3.86 1.98 6.02
C PHE A 64 -3.61 3.50 6.07
N ARG A 65 -4.57 4.32 5.62
CA ARG A 65 -4.46 5.78 5.65
C ARG A 65 -4.21 6.35 7.05
N PHE A 66 -4.68 5.68 8.11
CA PHE A 66 -4.51 6.16 9.48
C PHE A 66 -3.05 6.11 9.93
N GLY A 67 -2.25 5.19 9.38
CA GLY A 67 -0.80 5.15 9.61
C GLY A 67 -0.08 6.40 9.13
N HIS A 68 -0.68 7.17 8.22
CA HIS A 68 -0.09 8.38 7.64
C HIS A 68 -0.58 9.68 8.30
N VAL A 69 -1.55 9.62 9.23
CA VAL A 69 -2.02 10.82 9.96
C VAL A 69 -0.90 11.47 10.77
N VAL A 70 0.09 10.68 11.19
CA VAL A 70 1.29 11.16 11.90
C VAL A 70 2.14 12.14 11.08
N ASN A 71 1.94 12.24 9.76
CA ASN A 71 2.70 13.17 8.92
C ASN A 71 2.35 14.64 9.18
N LEU A 72 1.22 14.95 9.82
CA LEU A 72 0.97 16.29 10.37
C LEU A 72 2.05 16.69 11.40
N LEU A 73 2.52 15.74 12.20
CA LEU A 73 3.61 15.97 13.17
C LEU A 73 4.97 16.17 12.49
N ARG A 74 5.07 15.83 11.20
CA ARG A 74 6.26 16.04 10.36
C ARG A 74 6.24 17.39 9.63
N GLY A 75 5.27 18.26 9.90
CA GLY A 75 5.19 19.61 9.34
C GLY A 75 4.43 19.75 8.02
N TYR A 76 3.74 18.68 7.58
CA TYR A 76 2.90 18.76 6.38
C TYR A 76 1.68 19.67 6.60
N SER A 77 1.32 20.44 5.57
CA SER A 77 0.10 21.25 5.61
C SER A 77 -1.15 20.36 5.61
N PRO A 78 -2.33 20.85 6.05
CA PRO A 78 -3.57 20.09 5.98
C PRO A 78 -3.94 19.64 4.56
N VAL A 79 -3.57 20.41 3.54
CA VAL A 79 -3.85 20.10 2.13
C VAL A 79 -2.95 18.95 1.66
N ASP A 80 -1.65 19.03 1.94
CA ASP A 80 -0.69 17.97 1.58
C ASP A 80 -1.02 16.67 2.32
N GLN A 81 -1.48 16.80 3.57
CA GLN A 81 -1.96 15.68 4.36
C GLN A 81 -3.17 15.03 3.69
N LEU A 82 -4.17 15.79 3.25
CA LEU A 82 -5.35 15.23 2.57
C LEU A 82 -4.95 14.43 1.32
N ILE A 83 -4.04 14.98 0.51
CA ILE A 83 -3.50 14.31 -0.69
C ILE A 83 -2.83 12.99 -0.31
N GLN A 84 -2.02 12.99 0.76
CA GLN A 84 -1.39 11.78 1.28
C GLN A 84 -2.38 10.75 1.80
N LEU A 85 -3.46 11.15 2.48
CA LEU A 85 -4.50 10.19 2.90
C LEU A 85 -5.16 9.52 1.69
N VAL A 86 -5.49 10.29 0.65
CA VAL A 86 -6.06 9.74 -0.59
C VAL A 86 -5.08 8.78 -1.26
N ALA A 87 -3.80 9.15 -1.33
CA ALA A 87 -2.75 8.29 -1.86
C ALA A 87 -2.54 7.02 -1.04
N ALA A 88 -2.55 7.12 0.29
CA ALA A 88 -2.44 5.98 1.18
C ALA A 88 -3.60 4.99 0.96
N ILE A 89 -4.83 5.48 0.75
CA ILE A 89 -5.96 4.61 0.38
C ILE A 89 -5.69 3.93 -0.98
N ALA A 90 -5.27 4.68 -2.00
CA ALA A 90 -5.04 4.14 -3.35
C ALA A 90 -3.93 3.08 -3.38
N ILE A 91 -2.80 3.35 -2.71
CA ILE A 91 -1.69 2.39 -2.50
C ILE A 91 -2.22 1.20 -1.70
N GLY A 92 -2.90 1.49 -0.60
CA GLY A 92 -3.69 0.61 0.25
C GLY A 92 -4.39 -0.51 -0.53
N VAL A 93 -5.34 -0.07 -1.35
CA VAL A 93 -6.21 -0.87 -2.21
C VAL A 93 -5.42 -1.61 -3.28
N THR A 94 -4.47 -0.94 -3.95
CA THR A 94 -3.66 -1.56 -5.01
C THR A 94 -2.88 -2.76 -4.48
N LEU A 95 -2.20 -2.61 -3.34
CA LEU A 95 -1.46 -3.72 -2.73
C LEU A 95 -2.39 -4.81 -2.21
N GLY A 96 -3.60 -4.45 -1.73
CA GLY A 96 -4.63 -5.44 -1.41
C GLY A 96 -5.01 -6.29 -2.61
N TYR A 97 -5.21 -5.68 -3.79
CA TYR A 97 -5.41 -6.43 -5.04
C TYR A 97 -4.20 -7.29 -5.40
N CYS A 98 -2.97 -6.77 -5.27
CA CYS A 98 -1.75 -7.54 -5.53
C CYS A 98 -1.70 -8.81 -4.67
N VAL A 99 -2.02 -8.72 -3.38
CA VAL A 99 -2.05 -9.87 -2.47
C VAL A 99 -3.17 -10.82 -2.82
N ALA A 100 -4.37 -10.32 -3.17
CA ALA A 100 -5.48 -11.16 -3.62
C ALA A 100 -5.14 -11.98 -4.88
N ILE A 101 -4.40 -11.37 -5.82
CA ILE A 101 -4.05 -11.99 -7.10
C ILE A 101 -2.84 -12.92 -6.97
N THR A 102 -1.78 -12.47 -6.28
CA THR A 102 -0.49 -13.19 -6.21
C THR A 102 -0.37 -14.14 -5.02
N ARG A 103 -1.24 -13.99 -4.01
CA ARG A 103 -1.16 -14.67 -2.71
C ARG A 103 0.16 -14.46 -1.98
N SER A 104 0.82 -13.34 -2.24
CA SER A 104 2.10 -12.99 -1.63
C SER A 104 2.12 -11.53 -1.20
N ILE A 105 2.61 -11.27 0.01
CA ILE A 105 2.86 -9.91 0.52
C ILE A 105 4.17 -9.32 -0.02
N LEU A 106 5.05 -10.15 -0.61
CA LEU A 106 6.40 -9.73 -1.00
C LEU A 106 6.41 -8.55 -2.00
N PRO A 107 5.55 -8.48 -3.03
CA PRO A 107 5.51 -7.31 -3.92
C PRO A 107 5.20 -6.01 -3.18
N GLY A 108 4.31 -6.06 -2.18
CA GLY A 108 3.99 -4.92 -1.32
C GLY A 108 5.16 -4.54 -0.43
N VAL A 109 5.85 -5.53 0.15
CA VAL A 109 7.02 -5.30 1.02
C VAL A 109 8.10 -4.57 0.22
N LEU A 110 8.43 -5.09 -0.96
CA LEU A 110 9.43 -4.46 -1.83
C LEU A 110 9.03 -3.04 -2.24
N PHE A 111 7.74 -2.80 -2.50
CA PHE A 111 7.25 -1.46 -2.80
C PHE A 111 7.45 -0.51 -1.63
N HIS A 112 7.05 -0.90 -0.42
CA HIS A 112 7.18 -0.07 0.78
C HIS A 112 8.64 0.21 1.11
N ILE A 113 9.52 -0.80 1.04
CA ILE A 113 10.95 -0.62 1.24
C ILE A 113 11.50 0.41 0.25
N LEU A 114 11.24 0.22 -1.04
CA LEU A 114 11.76 1.11 -2.07
C LEU A 114 11.24 2.54 -1.88
N PHE A 115 9.94 2.72 -1.68
CA PHE A 115 9.34 4.04 -1.51
C PHE A 115 9.84 4.75 -0.24
N ASN A 116 9.88 4.05 0.90
CA ASN A 116 10.25 4.64 2.18
C ASN A 116 11.76 4.95 2.26
N VAL A 117 12.61 4.07 1.72
CA VAL A 117 14.06 4.32 1.65
C VAL A 117 14.37 5.48 0.72
N SER A 118 13.81 5.50 -0.50
CA SER A 118 14.02 6.62 -1.42
C SER A 118 13.56 7.95 -0.80
N GLY A 119 12.46 7.94 -0.04
CA GLY A 119 11.91 9.15 0.56
C GLY A 119 12.77 9.66 1.71
N SER A 120 13.32 8.75 2.51
CA SER A 120 14.13 9.08 3.68
C SER A 120 15.57 9.46 3.33
N LEU A 121 16.09 9.02 2.18
CA LEU A 121 17.45 9.35 1.73
C LEU A 121 17.53 10.65 0.92
N THR A 122 16.41 11.17 0.44
CA THR A 122 16.38 12.33 -0.45
C THR A 122 16.01 13.60 0.31
N ASN A 123 16.34 14.77 -0.25
CA ASN A 123 15.98 16.04 0.37
C ASN A 123 14.46 16.15 0.55
N HIS A 124 14.03 16.79 1.65
CA HIS A 124 12.63 17.10 1.86
C HIS A 124 12.26 18.36 1.07
N ASP A 125 11.27 18.23 0.20
CA ASP A 125 10.70 19.33 -0.56
C ASP A 125 9.18 19.11 -0.56
N PRO A 126 8.42 19.85 0.27
CA PRO A 126 6.98 19.63 0.44
C PRO A 126 6.19 19.71 -0.87
N LEU A 127 6.58 20.59 -1.79
CA LEU A 127 5.92 20.73 -3.08
C LEU A 127 6.17 19.50 -3.94
N TRP A 128 7.43 19.10 -4.09
CA TRP A 128 7.79 17.92 -4.88
C TRP A 128 7.27 16.61 -4.28
N ASP A 129 7.30 16.48 -2.95
CA ASP A 129 6.74 15.32 -2.24
C ASP A 129 5.24 15.19 -2.53
N THR A 130 4.51 16.31 -2.49
CA THR A 130 3.08 16.34 -2.82
C THR A 130 2.80 16.03 -4.28
N VAL A 131 3.59 16.58 -5.21
CA VAL A 131 3.47 16.30 -6.66
C VAL A 131 3.68 14.82 -6.96
N LEU A 132 4.70 14.20 -6.38
CA LEU A 132 4.99 12.77 -6.59
C LEU A 132 3.87 11.88 -6.04
N VAL A 133 3.35 12.19 -4.86
CA VAL A 133 2.24 11.47 -4.24
C VAL A 133 0.95 11.63 -5.07
N ALA A 134 0.65 12.83 -5.55
CA ALA A 134 -0.51 13.10 -6.41
C ALA A 134 -0.40 12.34 -7.75
N LEU A 135 0.78 12.35 -8.38
CA LEU A 135 1.02 11.57 -9.60
C LEU A 135 0.85 10.07 -9.36
N MET A 136 1.21 9.59 -8.17
CA MET A 136 1.00 8.19 -7.80
C MET A 136 -0.50 7.86 -7.75
N VAL A 137 -1.36 8.75 -7.22
CA VAL A 137 -2.82 8.57 -7.28
C VAL A 137 -3.32 8.47 -8.72
N VAL A 138 -2.88 9.37 -9.59
CA VAL A 138 -3.28 9.41 -11.01
C VAL A 138 -2.96 8.10 -11.72
N VAL A 139 -1.81 7.48 -11.41
CA VAL A 139 -1.40 6.19 -11.98
C VAL A 139 -2.15 5.01 -11.34
N LEU A 140 -2.36 5.05 -10.02
CA LEU A 140 -2.95 3.93 -9.29
C LEU A 140 -4.45 3.77 -9.54
N VAL A 141 -5.21 4.86 -9.73
CA VAL A 141 -6.66 4.77 -9.98
C VAL A 141 -7.02 3.90 -11.21
N PRO A 142 -6.47 4.14 -12.42
CA PRO A 142 -6.73 3.27 -13.57
C PRO A 142 -6.15 1.87 -13.38
N TYR A 143 -5.02 1.74 -12.65
CA TYR A 143 -4.43 0.45 -12.36
C TYR A 143 -5.31 -0.41 -11.43
N ILE A 144 -5.97 0.20 -10.44
CA ILE A 144 -6.96 -0.48 -9.58
C ILE A 144 -8.12 -1.01 -10.44
N ALA A 145 -8.62 -0.24 -11.40
CA ALA A 145 -9.67 -0.70 -12.31
C ALA A 145 -9.20 -1.90 -13.15
N TYR A 146 -7.95 -1.88 -13.62
CA TYR A 146 -7.33 -3.01 -14.30
C TYR A 146 -7.22 -4.24 -13.38
N LEU A 147 -6.67 -4.09 -12.18
CA LEU A 147 -6.52 -5.17 -11.21
C LEU A 147 -7.86 -5.77 -10.79
N HIS A 148 -8.90 -4.94 -10.66
CA HIS A 148 -10.25 -5.43 -10.38
C HIS A 148 -10.75 -6.34 -11.49
N ARG A 149 -10.54 -5.97 -12.77
CA ARG A 149 -10.89 -6.82 -13.92
C ARG A 149 -10.08 -8.12 -13.91
N VAL A 150 -8.78 -8.05 -13.62
CA VAL A 150 -7.93 -9.25 -13.51
C VAL A 150 -8.45 -10.18 -12.42
N LEU A 151 -8.69 -9.65 -11.21
CA LEU A 151 -9.20 -10.43 -10.08
C LEU A 151 -10.55 -11.09 -10.41
N SER A 152 -11.46 -10.36 -11.05
CA SER A 152 -12.80 -10.87 -11.42
C SER A 152 -12.78 -12.05 -12.41
N ARG A 153 -11.65 -12.31 -13.07
CA ARG A 153 -11.47 -13.41 -14.02
C ARG A 153 -10.74 -14.62 -13.42
N LEU A 154 -10.36 -14.57 -12.14
CA LEU A 154 -9.59 -15.64 -11.51
C LEU A 154 -10.52 -16.79 -11.05
N PRO A 155 -10.22 -18.06 -11.40
CA PRO A 155 -11.11 -19.21 -11.14
C PRO A 155 -11.41 -19.47 -9.65
N HIS A 156 -10.49 -19.14 -8.75
CA HIS A 156 -10.64 -19.46 -7.33
C HIS A 156 -11.74 -18.66 -6.62
N LEU A 157 -12.18 -17.52 -7.19
CA LEU A 157 -13.36 -16.82 -6.69
C LEU A 157 -14.65 -17.57 -7.04
N ASP A 158 -14.63 -18.34 -8.13
CA ASP A 158 -15.75 -19.21 -8.50
C ASP A 158 -15.79 -20.44 -7.59
N ASP A 159 -14.64 -20.96 -7.19
CA ASP A 159 -14.54 -22.07 -6.22
C ASP A 159 -15.07 -21.66 -4.83
N GLU A 160 -14.72 -20.45 -4.35
CA GLU A 160 -15.25 -19.90 -3.10
C GLU A 160 -16.78 -19.68 -3.17
N LYS A 161 -17.27 -19.11 -4.28
CA LYS A 161 -18.72 -18.98 -4.53
C LYS A 161 -19.43 -20.33 -4.54
N ARG A 162 -18.84 -21.34 -5.21
CA ARG A 162 -19.40 -22.70 -5.28
C ARG A 162 -19.42 -23.37 -3.92
N ALA A 163 -18.36 -23.22 -3.13
CA ALA A 163 -18.29 -23.76 -1.77
C ALA A 163 -19.33 -23.15 -0.83
N VAL A 164 -19.55 -21.83 -0.90
CA VAL A 164 -20.58 -21.14 -0.11
C VAL A 164 -21.99 -21.54 -0.55
N LEU A 165 -22.24 -21.70 -1.86
CA LEU A 165 -23.53 -22.18 -2.36
C LEU A 165 -23.80 -23.65 -1.96
N ALA A 166 -22.75 -24.49 -1.91
CA ALA A 166 -22.86 -25.87 -1.49
C ALA A 166 -23.19 -26.03 0.00
N THR A 167 -22.70 -25.13 0.87
CA THR A 167 -23.00 -25.16 2.31
C THR A 167 -24.34 -24.47 2.67
N ALA A 168 -24.87 -23.62 1.79
CA ALA A 168 -26.17 -22.98 1.93
C ALA A 168 -27.35 -23.80 1.37
N ALA A 169 -27.07 -24.92 0.67
CA ALA A 169 -28.11 -25.81 0.17
C ALA A 169 -28.75 -26.60 1.33
N PRO A 170 -30.11 -26.68 1.41
CA PRO A 170 -30.77 -27.43 2.48
C PRO A 170 -30.39 -28.91 2.35
N THR A 171 -29.92 -29.51 3.46
CA THR A 171 -29.76 -30.97 3.55
C THR A 171 -31.14 -31.61 3.47
N THR A 172 -31.46 -32.20 2.31
CA THR A 172 -32.65 -33.04 2.10
C THR A 172 -32.51 -34.38 2.78
#